data_AF-I1TK71-F1
#
_entry.id   AF-I1TK71-F1
#
_cell.length_a   1.000
_cell.length_b   1.000
_cell.length_c   1.000
_cell.angle_alpha   90.00
_cell.angle_beta   90.00
_cell.angle_gamma   90.00
#
_symmetry.space_group_name_H-M   'P 1'
#
loop_
_entity.id
_entity.type
_entity.pdbx_description
1 polymer ?
#
loop_
_entity_poly.entity_id
_entity_poly.type
_entity_poly.pdbx_seq_one_letter_code
_entity_poly.pdbx_strand_id
1 'polypeptide(L)'
;AAREFIRTRLFDKDKYDLSLVGRYKLNRKLDVLNRAENTFLAQDIKDLTNNKILFPAGTFLNYEIIKQLALHRDKFRVELVNSDFHLQNQNHDENIFTYRKSIHDNQIYIKEDIVHFQTGQVLVKADTLLDDNVLNTLLETHKYNIDDKIIKYFANKEYINKVVRDRQKVFNESLEVYILDNKNNKSFIKIVGNDQSEDAENIVLSDIIASISYYLNLYHNIGTIDDIDHLGNRRLRLIGELLKNQLRVGLNRTKKNIKDRMSISKFESITPGGLFNFSSLSMAIKTFFCSSRCL
;
A
#
# COMPACT_ATOMS: atom_id res chain seq x y z
N ALA A 1 18.56 3.76 3.27
CA ALA A 1 18.37 4.71 4.40
C ALA A 1 17.13 5.62 4.24
N ALA A 2 17.11 6.60 3.33
CA ALA A 2 15.97 7.54 3.22
C ALA A 2 14.64 6.85 2.88
N ARG A 3 14.68 5.88 1.95
CA ARG A 3 13.52 5.07 1.56
C ARG A 3 12.92 4.29 2.73
N GLU A 4 13.79 3.64 3.50
CA GLU A 4 13.42 2.90 4.72
C GLU A 4 12.71 3.80 5.71
N PHE A 5 13.29 4.98 5.96
CA PHE A 5 12.77 5.94 6.91
C PHE A 5 11.34 6.36 6.54
N ILE A 6 11.09 6.68 5.27
CA ILE A 6 9.74 7.01 4.77
C ILE A 6 8.81 5.81 4.95
N ARG A 7 9.25 4.61 4.56
CA ARG A 7 8.42 3.40 4.65
C ARG A 7 8.00 3.10 6.07
N THR A 8 8.96 3.02 6.99
CA THR A 8 8.67 2.70 8.38
C THR A 8 7.82 3.78 9.04
N ARG A 9 7.84 5.02 8.56
CA ARG A 9 7.05 6.10 9.16
C ARG A 9 5.63 6.19 8.63
N LEU A 10 5.41 5.86 7.35
CA LEU A 10 4.10 5.98 6.70
C LEU A 10 3.38 4.63 6.56
N PHE A 11 4.07 3.60 6.08
CA PHE A 11 3.45 2.32 5.70
C PHE A 11 3.50 1.26 6.80
N ASP A 12 4.09 1.55 7.95
CA ASP A 12 4.16 0.61 9.09
C ASP A 12 2.94 0.78 10.01
N LYS A 13 2.12 -0.27 10.11
CA LYS A 13 0.95 -0.32 10.99
C LYS A 13 1.26 -0.11 12.48
N ASP A 14 2.49 -0.43 12.91
CA ASP A 14 2.89 -0.23 14.32
C ASP A 14 3.15 1.26 14.62
N LYS A 15 3.42 2.08 13.59
CA LYS A 15 3.78 3.50 13.73
C LYS A 15 2.73 4.46 13.22
N TYR A 16 1.95 4.06 12.21
CA TYR A 16 0.90 4.87 11.61
C TYR A 16 -0.44 4.15 11.71
N ASP A 17 -1.39 4.74 12.44
CA ASP A 17 -2.72 4.19 12.67
C ASP A 17 -3.79 5.26 12.39
N LEU A 18 -4.56 5.04 11.32
CA LEU A 18 -5.73 5.81 10.91
C LEU A 18 -6.98 5.39 11.69
N SER A 19 -6.99 4.19 12.28
CA SER A 19 -8.17 3.44 12.73
C SER A 19 -9.19 3.18 11.61
N LEU A 20 -10.12 2.24 11.86
CA LEU A 20 -11.26 1.98 10.96
C LEU A 20 -12.02 3.26 10.55
N VAL A 21 -12.21 4.19 11.49
CA VAL A 21 -12.98 5.42 11.21
C VAL A 21 -12.18 6.37 10.32
N GLY A 22 -10.86 6.45 10.49
CA GLY A 22 -10.01 7.24 9.60
C GLY A 22 -9.97 6.65 8.18
N ARG A 23 -9.85 5.32 8.07
CA ARG A 23 -9.92 4.62 6.79
C ARG A 23 -11.25 4.86 6.08
N TYR A 24 -12.37 4.72 6.78
CA TYR A 24 -13.70 5.04 6.23
C TYR A 24 -13.81 6.49 5.72
N LYS A 25 -13.33 7.47 6.51
CA LYS A 25 -13.35 8.88 6.11
C LYS A 25 -12.49 9.16 4.88
N LEU A 26 -11.29 8.55 4.81
CA LEU A 26 -10.40 8.68 3.65
C LEU A 26 -11.04 8.07 2.40
N ASN A 27 -11.54 6.84 2.47
CA ASN A 27 -12.18 6.16 1.34
C ASN A 27 -13.36 6.98 0.82
N ARG A 28 -14.22 7.51 1.71
CA ARG A 28 -15.33 8.37 1.32
C ARG A 28 -14.89 9.67 0.65
N LYS A 29 -13.84 10.33 1.15
CA LYS A 29 -13.36 11.62 0.63
C LYS A 29 -12.61 11.47 -0.70
N LEU A 30 -11.82 10.41 -0.84
CA LEU A 30 -10.97 10.14 -2.01
C LEU A 30 -11.66 9.29 -3.08
N ASP A 31 -12.91 8.89 -2.86
CA ASP A 31 -13.72 8.19 -3.85
C ASP A 31 -13.78 8.96 -5.18
N VAL A 32 -13.60 8.26 -6.29
CA VAL A 32 -13.72 8.83 -7.63
C VAL A 32 -15.17 9.17 -7.93
N LEU A 33 -16.10 8.29 -7.55
CA LEU A 33 -17.50 8.42 -7.93
C LEU A 33 -18.16 9.65 -7.31
N ASN A 34 -17.90 9.91 -6.02
CA ASN A 34 -18.38 11.12 -5.34
C ASN A 34 -17.84 12.42 -5.97
N ARG A 35 -16.68 12.36 -6.64
CA ARG A 35 -16.08 13.52 -7.31
C ARG A 35 -16.53 13.70 -8.74
N ALA A 36 -16.84 12.59 -9.43
CA ALA A 36 -17.27 12.60 -10.81
C ALA A 36 -18.75 13.01 -10.95
N GLU A 37 -19.47 13.19 -9.84
CA GLU A 37 -20.85 13.67 -9.84
C GLU A 37 -21.00 15.01 -10.58
N ASN A 38 -22.05 15.11 -11.41
CA ASN A 38 -22.35 16.27 -12.25
C ASN A 38 -21.31 16.55 -13.36
N THR A 39 -20.51 15.55 -13.75
CA THR A 39 -19.58 15.66 -14.90
C THR A 39 -19.98 14.71 -16.03
N PHE A 40 -19.35 14.85 -17.20
CA PHE A 40 -19.56 13.95 -18.34
C PHE A 40 -18.38 12.99 -18.49
N LEU A 41 -18.65 11.72 -18.80
CA LEU A 41 -17.59 10.76 -19.09
C LEU A 41 -16.83 11.14 -20.37
N ALA A 42 -15.51 11.20 -20.32
CA ALA A 42 -14.68 11.48 -21.50
C ALA A 42 -14.39 10.23 -22.34
N GLN A 43 -14.39 9.05 -21.70
CA GLN A 43 -14.07 7.78 -22.34
C GLN A 43 -15.18 6.75 -22.11
N ASP A 44 -15.29 5.80 -23.05
CA ASP A 44 -16.16 4.64 -22.92
C ASP A 44 -15.65 3.72 -21.81
N ILE A 45 -16.53 3.31 -20.90
CA ILE A 45 -16.24 2.26 -19.93
C ILE A 45 -16.65 0.92 -20.53
N LYS A 46 -15.65 0.08 -20.79
CA LYS A 46 -15.82 -1.22 -21.46
C LYS A 46 -15.59 -2.37 -20.50
N ASP A 47 -16.30 -3.47 -20.71
CA ASP A 47 -15.98 -4.72 -20.06
C ASP A 47 -14.84 -5.43 -20.80
N LEU A 48 -13.74 -5.72 -20.10
CA LEU A 48 -12.55 -6.40 -20.64
C LEU A 48 -12.85 -7.83 -21.14
N THR A 49 -13.87 -8.49 -20.60
CA THR A 49 -14.19 -9.89 -20.96
C THR A 49 -14.93 -10.00 -22.28
N ASN A 50 -15.89 -9.11 -22.52
CA ASN A 50 -16.82 -9.19 -23.65
C ASN A 50 -16.66 -8.04 -24.65
N ASN A 51 -15.74 -7.10 -24.41
CA ASN A 51 -15.57 -5.84 -25.16
C ASN A 51 -16.87 -5.01 -25.31
N LYS A 52 -17.86 -5.26 -24.44
CA LYS A 52 -19.13 -4.54 -24.45
C LYS A 52 -18.95 -3.19 -23.78
N ILE A 53 -19.41 -2.13 -24.44
CA ILE A 53 -19.49 -0.78 -23.85
C ILE A 53 -20.62 -0.80 -22.81
N LEU A 54 -20.28 -0.57 -21.55
CA LEU A 54 -21.25 -0.46 -20.45
C LEU A 54 -21.79 0.97 -20.37
N PHE A 55 -20.89 1.95 -20.46
CA PHE A 55 -21.22 3.37 -20.44
C PHE A 55 -20.49 4.07 -21.57
N PRO A 56 -21.20 4.70 -22.53
CA PRO A 56 -20.57 5.41 -23.62
C PRO A 56 -19.96 6.75 -23.16
N ALA A 57 -18.97 7.23 -23.89
CA ALA A 57 -18.41 8.55 -23.73
C ALA A 57 -19.50 9.61 -23.96
N GLY A 58 -19.45 10.69 -23.19
CA GLY A 58 -20.45 11.76 -23.18
C GLY A 58 -21.67 11.48 -22.30
N THR A 59 -21.73 10.34 -21.61
CA THR A 59 -22.77 10.08 -20.62
C THR A 59 -22.64 11.07 -19.45
N PHE A 60 -23.76 11.70 -19.08
CA PHE A 60 -23.83 12.57 -17.91
C PHE A 60 -23.90 11.74 -16.62
N LEU A 61 -23.01 12.00 -15.67
CA LEU A 61 -22.93 11.27 -14.42
C LEU A 61 -23.94 11.81 -13.41
N ASN A 62 -25.17 11.29 -13.51
CA ASN A 62 -26.21 11.46 -12.49
C ASN A 62 -26.06 10.43 -11.36
N TYR A 63 -26.82 10.64 -10.28
CA TYR A 63 -26.83 9.75 -9.11
C TYR A 63 -27.11 8.28 -9.47
N GLU A 64 -28.01 8.02 -10.43
CA GLU A 64 -28.37 6.66 -10.85
C GLU A 64 -27.22 5.96 -11.57
N ILE A 65 -26.57 6.64 -12.52
CA ILE A 65 -25.42 6.13 -13.27
C ILE A 65 -24.24 5.91 -12.33
N ILE A 66 -24.01 6.80 -11.36
CA ILE A 66 -22.99 6.60 -10.32
C ILE A 66 -23.25 5.34 -9.52
N LYS A 67 -24.51 5.09 -9.14
CA LYS A 67 -24.88 3.86 -8.42
C LYS A 67 -24.64 2.60 -9.28
N GLN A 68 -24.87 2.68 -10.59
CA GLN A 68 -24.54 1.58 -11.51
C GLN A 68 -23.02 1.41 -11.67
N LEU A 69 -22.26 2.50 -11.76
CA LEU A 69 -20.79 2.47 -11.81
C LEU A 69 -20.18 1.90 -10.53
N ALA A 70 -20.81 2.13 -9.37
CA ALA A 70 -20.38 1.57 -8.10
C ALA A 70 -20.43 0.03 -8.08
N LEU A 71 -21.31 -0.60 -8.86
CA LEU A 71 -21.35 -2.06 -9.03
C LEU A 71 -20.23 -2.59 -9.95
N HIS A 72 -19.62 -1.71 -10.74
CA HIS A 72 -18.64 -2.06 -11.77
C HIS A 72 -17.28 -1.36 -11.56
N ARG A 73 -16.87 -1.16 -10.30
CA ARG A 73 -15.60 -0.52 -9.93
C ARG A 73 -14.36 -1.20 -10.52
N ASP A 74 -14.40 -2.52 -10.66
CA ASP A 74 -13.30 -3.31 -11.23
C ASP A 74 -12.92 -2.87 -12.65
N LYS A 75 -13.83 -2.26 -13.39
CA LYS A 75 -13.63 -1.90 -14.81
C LYS A 75 -12.75 -0.66 -15.00
N PHE A 76 -12.59 0.17 -13.97
CA PHE A 76 -11.79 1.40 -14.03
C PHE A 76 -10.68 1.43 -12.96
N ARG A 77 -10.32 0.25 -12.45
CA ARG A 77 -9.17 0.04 -11.57
C ARG A 77 -7.90 -0.08 -12.42
N VAL A 78 -6.94 0.80 -12.17
CA VAL A 78 -5.68 0.91 -12.92
C VAL A 78 -4.50 0.80 -11.96
N GLU A 79 -3.48 0.03 -12.34
CA GLU A 79 -2.18 0.02 -11.67
C GLU A 79 -1.39 1.26 -12.12
N LEU A 80 -1.44 2.35 -11.33
CA LEU A 80 -0.73 3.61 -11.65
C LEU A 80 0.75 3.56 -11.28
N VAL A 81 1.13 2.73 -10.31
CA VAL A 81 2.51 2.57 -9.87
C VAL A 81 2.94 1.13 -10.09
N ASN A 82 4.07 0.95 -10.77
CA ASN A 82 4.63 -0.36 -11.00
C ASN A 82 4.91 -1.09 -9.67
N SER A 83 4.33 -2.28 -9.53
CA SER A 83 4.52 -3.20 -8.41
C SER A 83 5.99 -3.52 -8.08
N ASP A 84 6.91 -3.36 -9.04
CA ASP A 84 8.34 -3.60 -8.84
C ASP A 84 9.07 -2.56 -7.99
N PHE A 85 8.64 -1.29 -7.99
CA PHE A 85 9.47 -0.19 -7.46
C PHE A 85 8.82 0.64 -6.33
N HIS A 86 7.59 0.33 -5.95
CA HIS A 86 6.85 1.18 -5.03
C HIS A 86 7.25 1.00 -3.55
N LEU A 87 7.12 2.08 -2.77
CA LEU A 87 7.67 2.22 -1.40
C LEU A 87 7.05 1.30 -0.33
N GLN A 88 5.87 0.73 -0.62
CA GLN A 88 5.09 -0.06 0.33
C GLN A 88 5.61 -1.49 0.48
N ASN A 89 6.21 -2.05 -0.58
CA ASN A 89 6.87 -3.35 -0.52
C ASN A 89 8.09 -3.30 0.42
N GLN A 90 8.16 -4.28 1.34
CA GLN A 90 9.11 -4.28 2.46
C GLN A 90 10.56 -4.53 2.04
N ASN A 91 10.81 -5.06 0.85
CA ASN A 91 12.11 -5.63 0.53
C ASN A 91 13.13 -4.58 0.13
N HIS A 92 14.23 -4.65 0.86
CA HIS A 92 15.08 -3.52 1.16
C HIS A 92 16.32 -3.45 0.28
N ASP A 93 16.82 -4.57 -0.24
CA ASP A 93 18.20 -4.64 -0.76
C ASP A 93 18.46 -5.76 -1.78
N GLU A 94 17.44 -6.35 -2.39
CA GLU A 94 17.65 -7.45 -3.33
C GLU A 94 17.41 -7.00 -4.75
N ASN A 95 18.46 -7.11 -5.57
CA ASN A 95 18.29 -7.20 -7.01
C ASN A 95 17.30 -8.34 -7.25
N ILE A 96 16.09 -7.97 -7.65
CA ILE A 96 15.04 -8.92 -7.94
C ILE A 96 15.38 -9.53 -9.29
N PHE A 97 15.80 -10.79 -9.27
CA PHE A 97 16.11 -11.52 -10.49
C PHE A 97 14.90 -12.23 -11.08
N THR A 98 13.71 -12.14 -10.45
CA THR A 98 12.51 -12.83 -10.94
C THR A 98 11.22 -12.00 -10.94
N TYR A 99 10.30 -12.34 -11.84
CA TYR A 99 8.98 -11.71 -11.98
C TYR A 99 7.92 -12.74 -12.45
N ARG A 100 6.63 -12.35 -12.46
CA ARG A 100 5.52 -13.14 -13.02
C ARG A 100 4.91 -12.41 -14.21
N LYS A 101 4.57 -13.13 -15.28
CA LYS A 101 3.94 -12.54 -16.48
C LYS A 101 2.48 -12.15 -16.25
N SER A 102 1.76 -12.86 -15.37
CA SER A 102 0.37 -12.55 -15.04
C SER A 102 0.04 -12.87 -13.57
N ILE A 103 -1.02 -12.26 -13.04
CA ILE A 103 -1.51 -12.43 -11.65
C ILE A 103 -1.95 -13.88 -11.39
N HIS A 104 -2.52 -14.53 -12.40
CA HIS A 104 -2.96 -15.93 -12.34
C HIS A 104 -1.86 -16.92 -12.69
N ASP A 105 -0.72 -16.44 -13.16
CA ASP A 105 0.38 -17.30 -13.54
C ASP A 105 1.19 -17.67 -12.29
N ASN A 106 1.28 -18.97 -12.01
CA ASN A 106 2.10 -19.48 -10.92
C ASN A 106 3.57 -19.63 -11.32
N GLN A 107 3.87 -19.41 -12.59
CA GLN A 107 5.21 -19.51 -13.14
C GLN A 107 6.02 -18.25 -12.84
N ILE A 108 7.26 -18.45 -12.40
CA ILE A 108 8.21 -17.40 -12.08
C ILE A 108 9.26 -17.39 -13.19
N TYR A 109 9.56 -16.20 -13.71
CA TYR A 109 10.48 -15.97 -14.82
C TYR A 109 11.67 -15.14 -14.35
N ILE A 110 12.82 -15.33 -14.97
CA ILE A 110 14.01 -14.53 -14.70
C ILE A 110 13.89 -13.17 -15.39
N LYS A 111 14.18 -12.09 -14.66
CA LYS A 111 13.98 -10.69 -15.10
C LYS A 111 15.09 -10.20 -16.03
N GLU A 112 16.33 -10.61 -15.77
CA GLU A 112 17.53 -10.10 -16.45
C GLU A 112 18.45 -11.26 -16.81
N ASP A 113 19.27 -11.09 -17.85
CA ASP A 113 20.28 -12.06 -18.24
C ASP A 113 21.26 -12.28 -17.07
N ILE A 114 21.37 -13.53 -16.60
CA ILE A 114 22.35 -13.90 -15.59
C ILE A 114 23.66 -14.19 -16.31
N VAL A 115 24.61 -13.28 -16.15
CA VAL A 115 25.93 -13.35 -16.78
C VAL A 115 27.00 -13.82 -15.81
N HIS A 116 27.98 -14.50 -16.36
CA HIS A 116 29.20 -14.85 -15.64
C HIS A 116 30.08 -13.59 -15.48
N PHE A 117 30.43 -13.24 -14.23
CA PHE A 117 31.07 -11.96 -13.89
C PHE A 117 32.38 -11.71 -14.64
N GLN A 118 33.18 -12.76 -14.86
CA GLN A 118 34.53 -12.65 -15.46
C GLN A 118 34.55 -12.80 -16.99
N THR A 119 33.58 -13.51 -17.58
CA THR A 119 33.62 -13.89 -19.01
C THR A 119 32.56 -13.17 -19.84
N GLY A 120 31.55 -12.57 -19.18
CA GLY A 120 30.41 -11.95 -19.86
C GLY A 120 29.50 -12.95 -20.57
N GLN A 121 29.72 -14.26 -20.40
CA GLN A 121 28.86 -15.28 -20.99
C GLN A 121 27.50 -15.30 -20.29
N VAL A 122 26.42 -15.27 -21.08
CA VAL A 122 25.04 -15.40 -20.59
C VAL A 122 24.79 -16.86 -20.20
N LEU A 123 24.61 -17.11 -18.90
CA LEU A 123 24.30 -18.44 -18.35
C LEU A 123 22.80 -18.73 -18.48
N VAL A 124 21.98 -17.73 -18.18
CA VAL A 124 20.54 -17.81 -18.27
C VAL A 124 20.01 -16.53 -18.91
N LYS A 125 19.16 -16.67 -19.92
CA LYS A 125 18.53 -15.53 -20.58
C LYS A 125 17.38 -14.99 -19.74
N ALA A 126 17.08 -13.70 -19.89
CA ALA A 126 15.85 -13.11 -19.43
C ALA A 126 14.64 -13.87 -20.00
N ASP A 127 13.53 -13.84 -19.27
CA ASP A 127 12.25 -14.49 -19.58
C ASP A 127 12.26 -16.02 -19.61
N THR A 128 13.32 -16.68 -19.11
CA THR A 128 13.31 -18.13 -18.89
C THR A 128 12.54 -18.49 -17.63
N LEU A 129 11.83 -19.61 -17.68
CA LEU A 129 11.11 -20.20 -16.55
C LEU A 129 12.11 -20.63 -15.46
N LEU A 130 11.81 -20.31 -14.19
CA LEU A 130 12.59 -20.76 -13.05
C LEU A 130 12.24 -22.21 -12.68
N ASP A 131 12.85 -23.15 -13.40
CA ASP A 131 12.75 -24.59 -13.11
C ASP A 131 13.87 -25.07 -12.18
N ASP A 132 13.68 -26.24 -11.58
CA ASP A 132 14.71 -26.89 -10.74
C ASP A 132 16.02 -27.12 -11.51
N ASN A 133 15.96 -27.30 -12.83
CA ASN A 133 17.14 -27.41 -13.69
C ASN A 133 17.93 -26.10 -13.78
N VAL A 134 17.23 -24.96 -13.92
CA VAL A 134 17.84 -23.63 -13.95
C VAL A 134 18.42 -23.31 -12.59
N LEU A 135 17.72 -23.67 -11.52
CA LEU A 135 18.19 -23.51 -10.16
C LEU A 135 19.47 -24.32 -9.93
N ASN A 136 19.48 -25.60 -10.29
CA ASN A 136 20.67 -26.44 -10.18
C ASN A 136 21.80 -25.91 -11.05
N THR A 137 21.53 -25.39 -12.24
CA THR A 137 22.57 -24.75 -13.08
C THR A 137 23.20 -23.54 -12.36
N LEU A 138 22.37 -22.69 -11.74
CA LEU A 138 22.83 -21.54 -10.96
C LEU A 138 23.57 -21.96 -9.68
N LEU A 139 23.17 -23.10 -9.07
CA LEU A 139 23.78 -23.67 -7.88
C LEU A 139 25.01 -24.57 -8.16
N GLU A 140 25.20 -25.07 -9.37
CA GLU A 140 26.37 -25.90 -9.73
C GLU A 140 27.52 -25.05 -10.25
N THR A 141 27.20 -23.90 -10.87
CA THR A 141 28.19 -22.88 -11.28
C THR A 141 28.88 -22.20 -10.07
N HIS A 142 28.48 -22.59 -8.85
CA HIS A 142 28.77 -22.01 -7.55
C HIS A 142 30.22 -21.80 -7.12
N LYS A 143 31.25 -22.22 -7.86
CA LYS A 143 32.58 -22.16 -7.25
C LYS A 143 33.23 -20.79 -7.21
N TYR A 144 33.12 -19.88 -8.20
CA TYR A 144 33.81 -18.58 -8.08
C TYR A 144 33.24 -17.34 -8.81
N ASN A 145 32.18 -17.41 -9.63
CA ASN A 145 32.05 -16.42 -10.73
C ASN A 145 30.67 -15.78 -10.97
N ILE A 146 29.73 -15.86 -10.01
CA ILE A 146 28.44 -15.13 -10.04
C ILE A 146 28.39 -14.19 -8.83
N ASP A 147 27.72 -13.03 -8.94
CA ASP A 147 27.50 -12.12 -7.82
C ASP A 147 26.83 -12.85 -6.64
N ASP A 148 27.44 -12.78 -5.46
CA ASP A 148 26.94 -13.37 -4.21
C ASP A 148 25.48 -12.97 -3.89
N LYS A 149 25.03 -11.81 -4.39
CA LYS A 149 23.64 -11.36 -4.25
C LYS A 149 22.66 -12.26 -5.02
N ILE A 150 23.01 -12.67 -6.24
CA ILE A 150 22.21 -13.58 -7.06
C ILE A 150 22.09 -14.94 -6.37
N ILE A 151 23.21 -15.42 -5.81
CA ILE A 151 23.25 -16.71 -5.12
C ILE A 151 22.37 -16.71 -3.87
N LYS A 152 22.49 -15.69 -3.02
CA LYS A 152 21.64 -15.56 -1.82
C LYS A 152 20.15 -15.53 -2.16
N TYR A 153 19.80 -14.90 -3.28
CA TYR A 153 18.42 -14.84 -3.77
C TYR A 153 17.89 -16.21 -4.22
N PHE A 154 18.67 -16.96 -5.01
CA PHE A 154 18.24 -18.24 -5.56
C PHE A 154 18.37 -19.42 -4.59
N ALA A 155 19.25 -19.34 -3.58
CA ALA A 155 19.49 -20.45 -2.64
C ALA A 155 18.26 -20.82 -1.78
N ASN A 156 17.30 -19.91 -1.58
CA ASN A 156 16.15 -20.15 -0.71
C ASN A 156 14.83 -20.15 -1.50
N LYS A 157 14.41 -21.34 -1.97
CA LYS A 157 13.21 -21.52 -2.80
C LYS A 157 11.91 -21.09 -2.09
N GLU A 158 11.83 -21.26 -0.78
CA GLU A 158 10.68 -20.78 0.02
C GLU A 158 10.65 -19.25 0.10
N TYR A 159 11.83 -18.63 0.19
CA TYR A 159 11.99 -17.18 0.22
C TYR A 159 11.54 -16.53 -1.10
N ILE A 160 11.93 -17.07 -2.26
CA ILE A 160 11.49 -16.54 -3.57
C ILE A 160 9.96 -16.54 -3.68
N ASN A 161 9.33 -17.67 -3.32
CA ASN A 161 7.87 -17.78 -3.36
C ASN A 161 7.18 -16.81 -2.40
N LYS A 162 7.75 -16.61 -1.20
CA LYS A 162 7.23 -15.65 -0.23
C LYS A 162 7.37 -14.20 -0.72
N VAL A 163 8.54 -13.83 -1.24
CA VAL A 163 8.81 -12.47 -1.75
C VAL A 163 7.94 -12.13 -2.95
N VAL A 164 7.72 -13.07 -3.87
CA VAL A 164 6.86 -12.85 -5.04
C VAL A 164 5.38 -12.81 -4.64
N ARG A 165 4.95 -13.63 -3.68
CA ARG A 165 3.56 -13.62 -3.16
C ARG A 165 3.24 -12.36 -2.34
N ASP A 166 4.20 -11.87 -1.56
CA ASP A 166 3.98 -10.73 -0.65
C ASP A 166 4.01 -9.37 -1.37
N ARG A 167 4.26 -9.32 -2.69
CA ARG A 167 4.17 -8.06 -3.44
C ARG A 167 2.74 -7.59 -3.54
N GLN A 168 2.47 -6.49 -2.87
CA GLN A 168 1.20 -5.82 -2.98
C GLN A 168 1.19 -4.97 -4.25
N LYS A 169 0.24 -5.21 -5.14
CA LYS A 169 0.00 -4.28 -6.25
C LYS A 169 -0.74 -3.06 -5.69
N VAL A 170 -0.35 -1.87 -6.13
CA VAL A 170 -1.06 -0.64 -5.76
C VAL A 170 -2.01 -0.29 -6.89
N PHE A 171 -3.29 -0.45 -6.62
CA PHE A 171 -4.33 -0.06 -7.55
C PHE A 171 -4.93 1.29 -7.17
N ASN A 172 -5.39 2.01 -8.18
CA ASN A 172 -6.14 3.23 -8.05
C ASN A 172 -7.34 3.17 -8.99
N GLU A 173 -8.42 3.82 -8.62
CA GLU A 173 -9.55 4.01 -9.52
C GLU A 173 -9.29 5.28 -10.33
N SER A 174 -9.46 5.22 -11.65
CA SER A 174 -9.20 6.35 -12.54
C SER A 174 -10.34 6.54 -13.53
N LEU A 175 -10.94 7.74 -13.53
CA LEU A 175 -11.94 8.13 -14.52
C LEU A 175 -11.51 9.42 -15.22
N GLU A 176 -11.65 9.44 -16.54
CA GLU A 176 -11.50 10.67 -17.33
C GLU A 176 -12.87 11.28 -17.57
N VAL A 177 -13.03 12.53 -17.18
CA VAL A 177 -14.28 13.29 -17.29
C VAL A 177 -14.03 14.62 -17.98
N TYR A 178 -15.09 15.25 -18.46
CA TYR A 178 -15.03 16.63 -18.89
C TYR A 178 -16.19 17.46 -18.34
N ILE A 179 -15.92 18.75 -18.18
CA ILE A 179 -16.91 19.76 -17.83
C ILE A 179 -17.13 20.65 -19.04
N LEU A 180 -18.37 21.09 -19.22
CA LEU A 180 -18.76 22.09 -20.20
C LEU A 180 -18.76 23.46 -19.52
N ASP A 181 -17.94 24.38 -20.02
CA ASP A 181 -17.99 25.79 -19.60
C ASP A 181 -19.21 26.50 -20.22
N ASN A 182 -19.55 27.71 -19.76
CA ASN A 182 -20.65 28.54 -20.26
C ASN A 182 -20.58 28.81 -21.78
N LYS A 183 -19.40 28.62 -22.40
CA LYS A 183 -19.14 28.73 -23.83
C LYS A 183 -19.15 27.38 -24.58
N ASN A 184 -19.62 26.30 -23.95
CA ASN A 184 -19.57 24.91 -24.44
C ASN A 184 -18.15 24.37 -24.71
N ASN A 185 -17.12 24.98 -24.13
CA ASN A 185 -15.77 24.44 -24.19
C ASN A 185 -15.64 23.24 -23.26
N LYS A 186 -15.01 22.17 -23.76
CA LYS A 186 -14.76 20.94 -22.99
C LYS A 186 -13.40 21.02 -22.30
N SER A 187 -13.42 20.93 -20.98
CA SER A 187 -12.20 20.81 -20.16
C SER A 187 -12.06 19.37 -19.69
N PHE A 188 -11.09 18.63 -20.23
CA PHE A 188 -10.82 17.24 -19.87
C PHE A 188 -9.97 17.14 -18.62
N ILE A 189 -10.42 16.36 -17.65
CA ILE A 189 -9.79 16.22 -16.34
C ILE A 189 -9.75 14.73 -15.97
N LYS A 190 -8.59 14.29 -15.49
CA LYS A 190 -8.39 12.93 -14.98
C LYS A 190 -8.59 12.91 -13.47
N ILE A 191 -9.62 12.18 -13.02
CA ILE A 191 -9.90 11.97 -11.60
C ILE A 191 -9.28 10.64 -11.18
N VAL A 192 -8.29 10.71 -10.30
CA VAL A 192 -7.71 9.52 -9.67
C VAL A 192 -8.16 9.45 -8.22
N GLY A 193 -8.70 8.30 -7.82
CA GLY A 193 -9.13 8.01 -6.45
C GLY A 193 -8.44 6.81 -5.87
N ASN A 194 -8.64 6.66 -4.57
CA ASN A 194 -8.06 5.55 -3.85
C ASN A 194 -8.87 4.28 -4.09
N ASP A 195 -8.22 3.17 -3.85
CA ASP A 195 -8.83 1.85 -3.94
C ASP A 195 -9.86 1.66 -2.84
N GLN A 196 -11.14 1.52 -3.21
CA GLN A 196 -12.21 1.35 -2.23
C GLN A 196 -12.23 -0.05 -1.59
N SER A 197 -11.48 -1.01 -2.14
CA SER A 197 -11.36 -2.36 -1.57
C SER A 197 -10.30 -2.46 -0.47
N GLU A 198 -9.53 -1.39 -0.23
CA GLU A 198 -8.47 -1.38 0.77
C GLU A 198 -9.01 -1.07 2.17
N ASP A 199 -8.74 -1.98 3.11
CA ASP A 199 -9.19 -1.91 4.51
C ASP A 199 -8.05 -1.64 5.51
N ALA A 200 -6.82 -1.44 5.03
CA ALA A 200 -5.65 -1.23 5.88
C ALA A 200 -5.82 -0.02 6.83
N GLU A 201 -5.55 -0.20 8.13
CA GLU A 201 -5.61 0.89 9.12
C GLU A 201 -4.40 1.85 9.05
N ASN A 202 -3.46 1.65 8.13
CA ASN A 202 -2.33 2.56 7.88
C ASN A 202 -2.48 3.24 6.51
N ILE A 203 -1.78 4.34 6.26
CA ILE A 203 -1.84 5.00 4.95
C ILE A 203 -1.20 4.11 3.88
N VAL A 204 -1.79 4.13 2.68
CA VAL A 204 -1.37 3.34 1.51
C VAL A 204 -0.96 4.29 0.38
N LEU A 205 -0.11 3.84 -0.53
CA LEU A 205 0.33 4.68 -1.66
C LEU A 205 -0.83 5.15 -2.55
N SER A 206 -1.84 4.29 -2.71
CA SER A 206 -3.09 4.61 -3.41
C SER A 206 -3.74 5.89 -2.85
N ASP A 207 -3.76 6.03 -1.52
CA ASP A 207 -4.33 7.20 -0.83
C ASP A 207 -3.54 8.49 -1.12
N ILE A 208 -2.21 8.40 -1.17
CA ILE A 208 -1.33 9.55 -1.40
C ILE A 208 -1.52 10.10 -2.82
N ILE A 209 -1.52 9.21 -3.82
CA ILE A 209 -1.72 9.58 -5.23
C ILE A 209 -3.10 10.20 -5.44
N ALA A 210 -4.12 9.56 -4.86
CA ALA A 210 -5.49 10.07 -4.90
C ALA A 210 -5.61 11.45 -4.23
N SER A 211 -4.90 11.68 -3.12
CA SER A 211 -4.89 12.97 -2.42
C SER A 211 -4.26 14.08 -3.26
N ILE A 212 -3.16 13.79 -3.97
CA ILE A 212 -2.52 14.76 -4.87
C ILE A 212 -3.46 15.07 -6.05
N SER A 213 -4.07 14.05 -6.66
CA SER A 213 -5.07 14.25 -7.71
C SER A 213 -6.27 15.05 -7.21
N TYR A 214 -6.76 14.79 -6.00
CA TYR A 214 -7.83 15.56 -5.36
C TYR A 214 -7.48 17.03 -5.27
N TYR A 215 -6.27 17.34 -4.77
CA TYR A 215 -5.80 18.71 -4.63
C TYR A 215 -5.72 19.45 -5.97
N LEU A 216 -5.20 18.80 -7.01
CA LEU A 216 -5.17 19.38 -8.36
C LEU A 216 -6.57 19.59 -8.94
N ASN A 217 -7.48 18.65 -8.70
CA ASN A 217 -8.86 18.71 -9.21
C ASN A 217 -9.68 19.83 -8.55
N LEU A 218 -9.34 20.24 -7.33
CA LEU A 218 -9.98 21.39 -6.68
C LEU A 218 -9.79 22.70 -7.47
N TYR A 219 -8.66 22.88 -8.17
CA TYR A 219 -8.46 24.04 -9.06
C TYR A 219 -9.42 24.07 -10.24
N HIS A 220 -9.92 22.89 -10.64
CA HIS A 220 -10.94 22.74 -11.68
C HIS A 220 -12.37 22.71 -11.13
N ASN A 221 -12.56 23.04 -9.84
CA ASN A 221 -13.83 22.96 -9.12
C ASN A 221 -14.44 21.54 -9.09
N ILE A 222 -13.61 20.49 -9.21
CA ILE A 222 -14.03 19.09 -9.05
C ILE A 222 -13.67 18.65 -7.63
N GLY A 223 -14.69 18.47 -6.81
CA GLY A 223 -14.56 18.11 -5.40
C GLY A 223 -15.16 19.17 -4.48
N THR A 224 -14.96 18.97 -3.18
CA THR A 224 -15.55 19.82 -2.13
C THR A 224 -14.50 20.23 -1.12
N ILE A 225 -14.53 21.49 -0.71
CA ILE A 225 -13.73 21.98 0.41
C ILE A 225 -14.40 21.52 1.71
N ASP A 226 -13.60 21.09 2.68
CA ASP A 226 -14.12 20.66 3.98
C ASP A 226 -14.38 21.86 4.89
N ASP A 227 -15.54 21.86 5.53
CA ASP A 227 -15.85 22.75 6.64
C ASP A 227 -15.34 22.14 7.96
N ILE A 228 -14.45 22.86 8.65
CA ILE A 228 -13.81 22.43 9.90
C ILE A 228 -14.82 22.39 11.05
N ASP A 229 -15.87 23.21 10.99
CA ASP A 229 -16.86 23.32 12.05
C ASP A 229 -18.01 22.31 11.91
N HIS A 230 -18.10 21.63 10.76
CA HIS A 230 -19.08 20.58 10.54
C HIS A 230 -18.91 19.46 11.59
N LEU A 231 -19.97 19.15 12.33
CA LEU A 231 -19.93 18.18 13.43
C LEU A 231 -19.52 16.77 12.98
N GLY A 232 -19.74 16.39 11.72
CA GLY A 232 -19.22 15.13 11.15
C GLY A 232 -17.69 15.05 11.08
N ASN A 233 -17.00 16.20 11.05
CA ASN A 233 -15.54 16.30 11.11
C ASN A 233 -15.01 16.35 12.54
N ARG A 234 -15.86 16.72 13.51
CA ARG A 234 -15.57 16.64 14.94
C ARG A 234 -15.91 15.24 15.48
N ARG A 235 -15.15 14.76 16.46
CA ARG A 235 -15.39 13.47 17.13
C ARG A 235 -15.15 13.62 18.62
N LEU A 236 -16.07 13.09 19.42
CA LEU A 236 -15.88 12.93 20.85
C LEU A 236 -15.00 11.70 21.11
N ARG A 237 -13.98 11.87 21.95
CA ARG A 237 -13.19 10.75 22.48
C ARG A 237 -13.68 10.43 23.88
N LEU A 238 -14.17 9.22 24.04
CA LEU A 238 -14.59 8.72 25.36
C LEU A 238 -13.37 8.37 26.20
N ILE A 239 -13.55 8.32 27.52
CA ILE A 239 -12.47 8.00 28.48
C ILE A 239 -11.79 6.66 28.16
N GLY A 240 -12.56 5.66 27.69
CA GLY A 240 -12.02 4.36 27.30
C GLY A 240 -11.08 4.41 26.09
N GLU A 241 -11.35 5.28 25.11
CA GLU A 241 -10.47 5.49 23.95
C GLU A 241 -9.17 6.18 24.38
N LEU A 242 -9.28 7.19 25.25
CA LEU A 242 -8.12 7.90 25.80
C LEU A 242 -7.23 6.97 26.63
N LEU A 243 -7.84 6.14 27.49
CA LEU A 243 -7.14 5.15 28.30
C LEU A 243 -6.47 4.08 27.42
N LYS A 244 -7.17 3.58 26.38
CA LYS A 244 -6.61 2.62 25.41
C LYS A 244 -5.36 3.19 24.74
N ASN A 245 -5.38 4.45 24.34
CA ASN A 245 -4.23 5.11 23.71
C ASN A 245 -3.04 5.21 24.67
N GLN A 246 -3.27 5.58 25.93
CA GLN A 246 -2.19 5.64 26.94
C GLN A 246 -1.64 4.25 27.27
N LEU A 247 -2.51 3.24 27.36
CA LEU A 247 -2.11 1.85 27.57
C LEU A 247 -1.25 1.35 26.40
N ARG A 248 -1.63 1.67 25.16
CA ARG A 248 -0.86 1.33 23.96
C ARG A 248 0.55 1.94 24.00
N VAL A 249 0.67 3.21 24.39
CA VAL A 249 1.98 3.87 24.57
C VAL A 249 2.81 3.16 25.65
N GLY A 250 2.19 2.80 26.78
CA GLY A 250 2.84 2.03 27.85
C GLY A 250 3.33 0.66 27.38
N LEU A 251 2.50 -0.09 26.66
CA LEU A 251 2.85 -1.40 26.12
C LEU A 251 3.96 -1.32 25.07
N ASN A 252 3.97 -0.31 24.21
CA ASN A 252 5.05 -0.11 23.23
C ASN A 252 6.40 0.16 23.91
N ARG A 253 6.42 0.89 25.04
CA ARG A 253 7.63 1.07 25.85
C ARG A 253 8.08 -0.25 26.47
N THR A 254 7.15 -1.04 27.01
CA THR A 254 7.45 -2.36 27.56
C THR A 254 7.99 -3.32 26.49
N LYS A 255 7.41 -3.34 25.28
CA LYS A 255 7.89 -4.11 24.11
C LYS A 255 9.35 -3.75 23.80
N LYS A 256 9.68 -2.46 23.76
CA LYS A 256 11.07 -2.01 23.54
C LYS A 256 12.00 -2.50 24.65
N ASN A 257 11.63 -2.31 25.91
CA ASN A 257 12.44 -2.76 27.05
C ASN A 257 12.68 -4.27 27.05
N ILE A 258 11.67 -5.07 26.68
CA ILE A 258 11.80 -6.53 26.55
C ILE A 258 12.80 -6.84 25.43
N LYS A 259 12.68 -6.21 24.25
CA LYS A 259 13.59 -6.42 23.14
C LYS A 259 15.04 -6.08 23.50
N ASP A 260 15.24 -4.97 24.21
CA ASP A 260 16.57 -4.54 24.68
C ASP A 260 17.14 -5.52 25.72
N ARG A 261 16.31 -6.04 26.63
CA ARG A 261 16.74 -7.08 27.59
C ARG A 261 17.06 -8.41 26.93
N MET A 262 16.28 -8.81 25.92
CA MET A 262 16.51 -10.04 25.16
C MET A 262 17.83 -10.00 24.39
N SER A 263 18.28 -8.83 23.92
CA SER A 263 19.57 -8.74 23.21
C SER A 263 20.79 -8.88 24.13
N ILE A 264 20.65 -8.50 25.41
CA ILE A 264 21.74 -8.53 26.39
C ILE A 264 21.79 -9.87 27.15
N SER A 265 20.66 -10.55 27.32
CA SER A 265 20.57 -11.76 28.15
C SER A 265 20.96 -13.04 27.40
N LYS A 266 21.56 -14.00 28.13
CA LYS A 266 21.94 -15.31 27.59
C LYS A 266 20.74 -16.25 27.54
N PHE A 267 20.53 -16.92 26.41
CA PHE A 267 19.32 -17.73 26.15
C PHE A 267 19.01 -18.80 27.20
N GLU A 268 20.01 -19.40 27.84
CA GLU A 268 19.83 -20.51 28.79
C GLU A 268 19.20 -20.11 30.13
N SER A 269 19.29 -18.84 30.54
CA SER A 269 18.82 -18.37 31.85
C SER A 269 17.56 -17.50 31.79
N ILE A 270 16.97 -17.33 30.60
CA ILE A 270 15.84 -16.40 30.41
C ILE A 270 14.54 -17.08 30.79
N THR A 271 13.88 -16.56 31.81
CA THR A 271 12.47 -16.84 32.08
C THR A 271 11.60 -15.70 31.55
N PRO A 272 10.42 -15.96 30.96
CA PRO A 272 9.52 -14.91 30.49
C PRO A 272 9.19 -13.88 31.59
N GLY A 273 8.97 -14.35 32.82
CA GLY A 273 8.69 -13.48 33.97
C GLY A 273 9.80 -12.46 34.27
N GLY A 274 11.07 -12.84 34.06
CA GLY A 274 12.22 -11.93 34.29
C GLY A 274 12.38 -10.84 33.23
N LEU A 275 11.79 -11.02 32.05
CA LEU A 275 11.81 -10.04 30.96
C LEU A 275 10.72 -8.97 31.12
N PHE A 276 9.60 -9.32 31.77
CA PHE A 276 8.47 -8.40 31.96
C PHE A 276 8.78 -7.35 33.03
N ASN A 277 8.64 -6.07 32.67
CA ASN A 277 8.70 -4.96 33.60
C ASN A 277 7.39 -4.16 33.56
N PHE A 278 6.56 -4.29 34.61
CA PHE A 278 5.27 -3.60 34.71
C PHE A 278 5.36 -2.12 35.08
N SER A 279 6.52 -1.62 35.52
CA SER A 279 6.67 -0.23 35.97
C SER A 279 6.28 0.79 34.89
N SER A 280 6.65 0.55 33.63
CA SER A 280 6.33 1.43 32.50
C SER A 280 4.83 1.50 32.22
N LEU A 281 4.11 0.39 32.43
CA LEU A 281 2.66 0.32 32.25
C LEU A 281 1.93 1.01 33.40
N SER A 282 2.34 0.73 34.65
CA SER A 282 1.78 1.35 35.85
C SER A 282 1.97 2.87 35.83
N MET A 283 3.15 3.34 35.39
CA MET A 283 3.42 4.77 35.23
C MET A 283 2.46 5.41 34.22
N ALA A 284 2.26 4.80 33.04
CA ALA A 284 1.34 5.34 32.02
C ALA A 284 -0.09 5.47 32.54
N ILE A 285 -0.57 4.49 33.30
CA ILE A 285 -1.91 4.52 33.93
C ILE A 285 -1.97 5.60 35.01
N LYS A 286 -0.98 5.66 35.91
CA LYS A 286 -0.92 6.68 36.97
C LYS A 286 -0.88 8.09 36.39
N THR A 287 -0.04 8.32 35.37
CA THR A 287 0.02 9.61 34.68
C THR A 287 -1.33 9.96 34.05
N PHE A 288 -2.02 9.00 33.41
CA PHE A 288 -3.35 9.27 32.87
C PHE A 288 -4.33 9.74 33.96
N PHE A 289 -4.46 9.02 35.08
CA PHE A 289 -5.43 9.43 36.11
C PHE A 289 -5.01 10.65 36.93
N CYS A 290 -3.71 10.89 37.12
CA CYS A 290 -3.20 12.00 37.93
C CYS A 290 -2.97 13.31 37.15
N SER A 291 -2.74 13.26 35.83
CA SER A 291 -2.38 14.45 35.02
C SER A 291 -3.39 14.84 33.95
N SER A 292 -4.33 13.96 33.61
CA SER A 292 -5.37 14.31 32.64
C SER A 292 -6.25 15.40 33.25
N ARG A 293 -6.53 16.45 32.47
CA ARG A 293 -7.64 17.39 32.69
C ARG A 293 -8.97 16.63 32.59
N CYS A 294 -9.21 15.76 33.55
CA CYS A 294 -10.44 15.01 33.78
C CYS A 294 -11.21 15.55 35.00
N LEU A 295 -10.70 16.61 35.62
CA LEU A 295 -11.43 17.52 36.50
C LEU A 295 -11.79 18.78 35.72
#